data_AF-A0A356VXN5-F1
#
_entry.id   AF-A0A356VXN5-F1
#
_cell.length_a   1.000
_cell.length_b   1.000
_cell.length_c   1.000
_cell.angle_alpha   90.00
_cell.angle_beta   90.00
_cell.angle_gamma   90.00
#
_symmetry.space_group_name_H-M   'P 1'
#
loop_
_entity.id
_entity.type
_entity.pdbx_description
1 polymer ?
#
loop_
_entity_poly.entity_id
_entity_poly.type
_entity_poly.pdbx_seq_one_letter_code
_entity_poly.pdbx_strand_id
1 'polypeptide(L)'
;MRDGECEMPVYDFEKHVPFPYRRHVRLHSREVAVVEGIHALDPALTEGLPDFDAHRVYVSVKQGVTDGGRPLFGPNDIRLVRRLVRDSRFRRTPPEKTLSMWDNVMAGEYKYIKPFRRDADMTVNSFHAYELCVLREQALPLLHTVPREHPRRAYAQRLAQGLERVCPIDSRLVPGDSMMREFIGGD
;
A
#
# COMPACT_ATOMS: atom_id res chain seq x y z
N MET A 1 17.48 18.35 14.93
CA MET A 1 16.59 19.54 15.09
C MET A 1 17.12 20.33 16.28
N ARG A 2 17.37 21.63 16.12
CA ARG A 2 17.51 22.55 17.26
C ARG A 2 16.19 23.33 17.32
N ASP A 3 15.59 23.42 18.50
CA ASP A 3 14.39 24.23 18.77
C ASP A 3 13.09 23.86 18.04
N GLY A 4 12.95 22.61 17.60
CA GLY A 4 11.73 22.12 16.92
C GLY A 4 11.57 22.62 15.49
N GLU A 5 12.63 23.18 14.89
CA GLU A 5 12.61 23.74 13.54
C GLU A 5 13.49 22.92 12.57
N CYS A 6 13.07 22.84 11.31
CA CYS A 6 13.88 22.29 10.23
C CYS A 6 13.54 22.86 8.85
N GLU A 7 14.52 22.83 7.95
CA GLU A 7 14.34 23.07 6.52
C GLU A 7 14.12 21.75 5.79
N MET A 8 12.86 21.36 5.68
CA MET A 8 12.47 20.07 5.12
C MET A 8 12.61 20.08 3.59
N PRO A 9 13.33 19.12 2.99
CA PRO A 9 13.39 19.01 1.54
C PRO A 9 12.00 18.72 0.97
N VAL A 10 11.70 19.32 -0.18
CA VAL A 10 10.47 19.06 -0.94
C VAL A 10 10.86 18.30 -2.20
N TYR A 11 10.13 17.23 -2.52
CA TYR A 11 10.41 16.38 -3.68
C TYR A 11 9.34 16.58 -4.76
N ASP A 12 9.76 16.81 -6.01
CA ASP A 12 8.90 16.86 -7.17
C ASP A 12 8.70 15.43 -7.72
N PHE A 13 7.52 14.86 -7.50
CA PHE A 13 7.19 13.52 -7.96
C PHE A 13 6.96 13.42 -9.47
N GLU A 14 6.65 14.53 -10.15
CA GLU A 14 6.50 14.53 -11.61
C GLU A 14 7.88 14.53 -12.27
N LYS A 15 8.77 15.41 -11.82
CA LYS A 15 10.13 15.56 -12.37
C LYS A 15 11.16 14.62 -11.74
N HIS A 16 10.81 13.92 -10.67
CA HIS A 16 11.69 13.01 -9.93
C HIS A 16 12.97 13.68 -9.39
N VAL A 17 12.88 14.96 -8.99
CA VAL A 17 14.01 15.73 -8.46
C VAL A 17 13.62 16.49 -7.18
N PRO A 18 14.57 16.80 -6.29
CA PRO A 18 14.33 17.77 -5.22
C PRO A 18 13.95 19.15 -5.79
N PHE A 19 13.02 19.84 -5.17
CA PHE A 19 12.81 21.26 -5.45
C PHE A 19 14.06 22.07 -5.05
N PRO A 20 14.32 23.21 -5.73
CA PRO A 20 15.44 24.08 -5.38
C PRO A 20 15.26 24.78 -4.02
N TYR A 21 14.04 24.80 -3.49
CA TYR A 21 13.74 25.37 -2.17
C TYR A 21 13.40 24.28 -1.15
N ARG A 22 13.54 24.65 0.12
CA ARG A 22 13.13 23.84 1.27
C ARG A 22 11.93 24.48 1.93
N ARG A 23 11.13 23.66 2.61
CA ARG A 23 10.00 24.12 3.40
C ARG A 23 10.44 24.26 4.85
N HIS A 24 10.40 25.47 5.37
CA HIS A 24 10.54 25.70 6.80
C HIS A 24 9.38 25.04 7.55
N VAL A 25 9.70 24.21 8.53
CA VAL A 25 8.74 23.54 9.40
C VAL A 25 9.15 23.82 10.84
N ARG A 26 8.17 24.22 11.66
CA ARG A 26 8.31 24.40 13.11
C ARG A 26 7.26 23.56 13.81
N LEU A 27 7.67 22.79 14.81
CA LEU A 27 6.80 22.02 15.68
C LEU A 27 6.63 22.77 17.01
N HIS A 28 5.41 23.17 17.33
CA HIS A 28 5.09 23.84 18.59
C HIS A 28 4.84 22.82 19.73
N SER A 29 4.83 23.29 20.99
CA SER A 29 4.83 22.44 22.20
C SER A 29 3.61 21.54 22.41
N ARG A 30 2.58 21.62 21.55
CA ARG A 30 1.36 20.80 21.58
C ARG A 30 1.01 20.20 20.22
N GLU A 31 1.94 20.24 19.28
CA GLU A 31 1.75 19.66 17.96
C GLU A 31 2.41 18.29 17.89
N VAL A 32 1.87 17.46 17.00
CA VAL A 32 2.40 16.12 16.73
C VAL A 32 2.91 16.09 15.29
N ALA A 33 4.13 15.58 15.12
CA ALA A 33 4.66 15.26 13.81
C ALA A 33 4.22 13.84 13.42
N VAL A 34 3.59 13.70 12.25
CA VAL A 34 3.31 12.40 11.65
C VAL A 34 4.32 12.15 10.55
N VAL A 35 5.14 11.12 10.72
CA VAL A 35 6.08 10.65 9.69
C VAL A 35 5.51 9.39 9.08
N GLU A 36 5.14 9.46 7.81
CA GLU A 36 4.70 8.30 7.04
C GLU A 36 5.73 7.89 5.98
N GLY A 37 5.70 6.62 5.61
CA GLY A 37 6.57 6.07 4.59
C GLY A 37 6.94 4.62 4.85
N ILE A 38 7.47 3.97 3.82
CA ILE A 38 7.84 2.55 3.88
C ILE A 38 8.99 2.26 4.86
N HIS A 39 9.79 3.26 5.22
CA HIS A 39 10.90 3.17 6.17
C HIS A 39 10.61 3.83 7.52
N ALA A 40 9.38 4.30 7.79
CA ALA A 40 9.08 5.08 9.00
C ALA A 40 9.38 4.36 10.34
N LEU A 41 9.51 3.02 10.31
CA LEU A 41 9.88 2.20 11.47
C LEU A 41 11.38 1.89 11.54
N ASP A 42 12.17 2.28 10.55
CA ASP A 42 13.61 2.02 10.53
C ASP A 42 14.30 2.86 11.62
N PRO A 43 14.97 2.23 12.61
CA PRO A 43 15.66 2.95 13.67
C PRO A 43 16.70 3.94 13.16
N ALA A 44 17.25 3.73 11.95
CA ALA A 44 18.18 4.64 11.31
C ALA A 44 17.59 6.05 11.07
N LEU A 45 16.26 6.18 10.94
CA LEU A 45 15.62 7.50 10.83
C LEU A 45 15.69 8.32 12.12
N THR A 46 15.84 7.64 13.24
CA THR A 46 15.81 8.23 14.58
C THR A 46 17.18 8.21 15.25
N GLU A 47 18.18 7.66 14.56
CA GLU A 47 19.55 7.56 15.05
C GLU A 47 20.12 8.97 15.32
N GLY A 48 20.61 9.18 16.55
CA GLY A 48 21.17 10.46 16.97
C GLY A 48 20.14 11.55 17.30
N LEU A 49 18.83 11.26 17.23
CA LEU A 49 17.83 12.13 17.84
C LEU A 49 17.88 12.01 19.36
N PRO A 50 17.68 13.11 20.12
CA PRO A 50 17.47 13.02 21.56
C PRO A 50 16.25 12.15 21.86
N ASP A 51 16.19 11.55 23.05
CA ASP A 51 15.02 10.78 23.48
C ASP A 51 13.74 11.59 23.24
N PHE A 52 12.83 10.99 22.48
CA PHE A 52 11.53 11.56 22.15
C PHE A 52 10.47 10.48 22.29
N ASP A 53 9.26 10.90 22.66
CA ASP A 53 8.13 10.00 22.72
C ASP A 53 7.63 9.73 21.30
N ALA A 54 7.65 8.46 20.90
CA ALA A 54 7.31 8.02 19.56
C ALA A 54 6.32 6.87 19.66
N HIS A 55 5.16 7.01 19.03
CA HIS A 55 4.21 5.92 18.88
C HIS A 55 4.29 5.34 17.47
N ARG A 56 4.88 4.15 17.35
CA ARG A 56 5.14 3.47 16.08
C ARG A 56 3.94 2.64 15.65
N VAL A 57 3.40 2.95 14.47
CA VAL A 57 2.24 2.25 13.90
C VAL A 57 2.65 1.47 12.66
N TYR A 58 2.38 0.16 12.65
CA TYR A 58 2.56 -0.70 11.48
C TYR A 58 1.23 -1.09 10.86
N VAL A 59 0.97 -0.65 9.63
CA VAL A 59 -0.27 -0.94 8.90
C VAL A 59 -0.02 -1.98 7.80
N SER A 60 -0.75 -3.10 7.82
CA SER A 60 -0.62 -4.14 6.78
C SER A 60 -1.88 -4.98 6.64
N VAL A 61 -2.05 -5.64 5.48
CA VAL A 61 -3.01 -6.73 5.34
C VAL A 61 -2.41 -7.95 6.06
N LYS A 62 -3.06 -8.43 7.11
CA LYS A 62 -2.54 -9.53 7.94
C LYS A 62 -3.20 -10.88 7.67
N GLN A 63 -4.40 -10.88 7.12
CA GLN A 63 -5.19 -12.08 6.91
C GLN A 63 -5.55 -12.29 5.44
N GLY A 64 -5.76 -13.55 5.10
CA GLY A 64 -6.27 -13.97 3.79
C GLY A 64 -7.77 -14.21 3.82
N VAL A 65 -8.29 -14.71 2.71
CA VAL A 65 -9.67 -15.17 2.55
C VAL A 65 -9.65 -16.66 2.24
N THR A 66 -10.59 -17.39 2.82
CA THR A 66 -10.81 -18.83 2.56
C THR A 66 -12.19 -19.05 1.97
N ASP A 67 -12.35 -20.13 1.21
CA ASP A 67 -13.65 -20.63 0.75
C ASP A 67 -13.76 -22.11 1.14
N GLY A 68 -14.76 -22.44 1.96
CA GLY A 68 -14.95 -23.78 2.50
C GLY A 68 -13.72 -24.30 3.28
N GLY A 69 -13.01 -23.42 3.99
CA GLY A 69 -11.80 -23.76 4.74
C GLY A 69 -10.52 -23.91 3.88
N ARG A 70 -10.62 -23.73 2.56
CA ARG A 70 -9.46 -23.75 1.66
C ARG A 70 -8.97 -22.32 1.38
N PRO A 71 -7.67 -22.04 1.41
CA PRO A 71 -7.15 -20.71 1.05
C PRO A 71 -7.59 -20.28 -0.35
N LEU A 72 -8.22 -19.10 -0.43
CA LEU A 72 -8.63 -18.46 -1.67
C LEU A 72 -7.67 -17.33 -2.05
N PHE A 73 -7.40 -16.43 -1.10
CA PHE A 73 -6.44 -15.34 -1.25
C PHE A 73 -5.54 -15.25 -0.03
N GLY A 74 -4.22 -15.16 -0.23
CA GLY A 74 -3.31 -14.76 0.84
C GLY A 74 -3.27 -13.24 1.04
N PRO A 75 -2.68 -12.74 2.16
CA PRO A 75 -2.52 -11.30 2.39
C PRO A 75 -1.80 -10.56 1.26
N ASN A 76 -0.77 -11.18 0.67
CA ASN A 76 -0.02 -10.59 -0.45
C ASN A 76 -0.85 -10.56 -1.74
N ASP A 77 -1.74 -11.54 -1.94
CA ASP A 77 -2.62 -11.56 -3.10
C ASP A 77 -3.60 -10.37 -3.05
N ILE A 78 -4.20 -10.13 -1.88
CA ILE A 78 -5.09 -8.99 -1.64
C ILE A 78 -4.35 -7.67 -1.89
N ARG A 79 -3.13 -7.53 -1.36
CA ARG A 79 -2.30 -6.34 -1.59
C ARG A 79 -1.97 -6.12 -3.07
N LEU A 80 -1.70 -7.18 -3.81
CA LEU A 80 -1.47 -7.08 -5.24
C LEU A 80 -2.74 -6.68 -6.00
N VAL A 81 -3.91 -7.23 -5.64
CA VAL A 81 -5.19 -6.84 -6.26
C VAL A 81 -5.46 -5.35 -6.03
N ARG A 82 -5.29 -4.85 -4.79
CA ARG A 82 -5.36 -3.40 -4.50
C ARG A 82 -4.43 -2.60 -5.40
N ARG A 83 -3.17 -3.06 -5.52
CA ARG A 83 -2.13 -2.37 -6.29
C ARG A 83 -2.44 -2.37 -7.78
N LEU A 84 -2.94 -3.46 -8.34
CA LEU A 84 -3.34 -3.54 -9.75
C LEU A 84 -4.42 -2.52 -10.09
N VAL A 85 -5.49 -2.48 -9.28
CA VAL A 85 -6.60 -1.53 -9.49
C VAL A 85 -6.10 -0.09 -9.36
N ARG A 86 -5.39 0.23 -8.27
CA ARG A 86 -4.86 1.59 -8.03
C ARG A 86 -3.87 2.04 -9.10
N ASP A 87 -2.87 1.22 -9.42
CA ASP A 87 -1.82 1.60 -10.37
C ASP A 87 -2.40 1.76 -11.79
N SER A 88 -3.38 0.94 -12.18
CA SER A 88 -4.11 1.11 -13.44
C SER A 88 -4.89 2.42 -13.45
N ARG A 89 -5.70 2.68 -12.41
CA ARG A 89 -6.61 3.83 -12.34
C ARG A 89 -5.87 5.17 -12.27
N PHE A 90 -4.89 5.28 -11.38
CA PHE A 90 -4.25 6.56 -11.08
C PHE A 90 -2.93 6.78 -11.82
N ARG A 91 -2.29 5.72 -12.32
CA ARG A 91 -0.98 5.81 -12.98
C ARG A 91 -0.98 5.30 -14.41
N ARG A 92 -2.16 4.92 -14.96
CA ARG A 92 -2.32 4.30 -16.29
C ARG A 92 -1.29 3.19 -16.54
N THR A 93 -0.93 2.48 -15.47
CA THR A 93 0.12 1.46 -15.50
C THR A 93 -0.51 0.13 -15.91
N PRO A 94 -0.01 -0.52 -16.98
CA PRO A 94 -0.60 -1.77 -17.42
C PRO A 94 -0.27 -2.90 -16.43
N PRO A 95 -1.15 -3.91 -16.31
CA PRO A 95 -1.07 -4.92 -15.24
C PRO A 95 0.22 -5.76 -15.27
N GLU A 96 0.78 -6.04 -16.44
CA GLU A 96 2.05 -6.74 -16.61
C GLU A 96 3.23 -6.00 -15.99
N LYS A 97 3.21 -4.66 -16.01
CA LYS A 97 4.25 -3.84 -15.36
C LYS A 97 4.15 -3.96 -13.84
N THR A 98 2.95 -3.88 -13.28
CA THR A 98 2.74 -4.08 -11.83
C THR A 98 3.13 -5.49 -11.39
N LEU A 99 2.78 -6.51 -12.17
CA LEU A 99 3.17 -7.89 -11.90
C LEU A 99 4.69 -8.09 -11.95
N SER A 100 5.35 -7.51 -12.95
CA SER A 100 6.81 -7.61 -13.12
C SER A 100 7.58 -7.00 -11.95
N MET A 101 7.05 -5.92 -11.35
CA MET A 101 7.67 -5.28 -10.18
C MET A 101 7.39 -6.01 -8.86
N TRP A 102 6.41 -6.93 -8.83
CA TRP A 102 5.88 -7.47 -7.57
C TRP A 102 6.94 -8.19 -6.73
N ASP A 103 7.84 -8.95 -7.36
CA ASP A 103 8.91 -9.64 -6.64
C ASP A 103 9.89 -8.68 -5.98
N ASN A 104 10.23 -7.59 -6.67
CA ASN A 104 11.11 -6.56 -6.13
C ASN A 104 10.46 -5.82 -4.96
N VAL A 105 9.14 -5.55 -5.06
CA VAL A 105 8.37 -4.95 -3.96
C VAL A 105 8.39 -5.86 -2.74
N MET A 106 8.12 -7.16 -2.94
CA MET A 106 8.13 -8.14 -1.85
C MET A 106 9.53 -8.29 -1.25
N ALA A 107 10.57 -8.41 -2.07
CA ALA A 107 11.96 -8.53 -1.62
C ALA A 107 12.41 -7.29 -0.82
N GLY A 108 12.07 -6.09 -1.31
CA GLY A 108 12.33 -4.84 -0.60
C GLY A 108 11.63 -4.80 0.76
N GLU A 109 10.35 -5.22 0.82
CA GLU A 109 9.62 -5.30 2.08
C GLU A 109 10.24 -6.31 3.06
N TYR A 110 10.64 -7.50 2.58
CA TYR A 110 11.30 -8.51 3.42
C TYR A 110 12.62 -8.02 3.99
N LYS A 111 13.38 -7.23 3.22
CA LYS A 111 14.70 -6.75 3.62
C LYS A 111 14.64 -5.51 4.50
N TYR A 112 13.75 -4.56 4.20
CA TYR A 112 13.81 -3.21 4.75
C TYR A 112 12.59 -2.78 5.58
N ILE A 113 11.52 -3.59 5.63
CA ILE A 113 10.28 -3.21 6.31
C ILE A 113 9.89 -4.23 7.38
N LYS A 114 9.78 -5.51 6.98
CA LYS A 114 9.38 -6.60 7.89
C LYS A 114 10.27 -6.77 9.14
N PRO A 115 11.60 -6.58 9.08
CA PRO A 115 12.43 -6.70 10.27
C PRO A 115 12.01 -5.75 11.41
N PHE A 116 11.55 -4.55 11.06
CA PHE A 116 11.19 -3.49 12.00
C PHE A 116 9.74 -3.55 12.49
N ARG A 117 8.92 -4.47 11.95
CA ARG A 117 7.52 -4.64 12.38
C ARG A 117 7.38 -4.92 13.87
N ARG A 118 8.35 -5.65 14.45
CA ARG A 118 8.34 -6.02 15.88
C ARG A 118 8.52 -4.82 16.81
N ASP A 119 9.06 -3.73 16.28
CA ASP A 119 9.34 -2.49 17.02
C ASP A 119 8.12 -1.54 17.00
N ALA A 120 7.01 -1.94 16.35
CA ALA A 120 5.78 -1.17 16.35
C ALA A 120 4.99 -1.36 17.64
N ASP A 121 4.58 -0.24 18.24
CA ASP A 121 3.75 -0.19 19.45
C ASP A 121 2.29 -0.61 19.14
N MET A 122 1.83 -0.32 17.93
CA MET A 122 0.51 -0.73 17.44
C MET A 122 0.61 -1.31 16.04
N THR A 123 -0.18 -2.35 15.78
CA THR A 123 -0.25 -2.97 14.45
C THR A 123 -1.69 -3.01 13.94
N VAL A 124 -1.98 -2.29 12.85
CA VAL A 124 -3.32 -2.19 12.26
C VAL A 124 -3.47 -3.19 11.11
N ASN A 125 -4.51 -4.02 11.15
CA ASN A 125 -4.88 -4.87 10.02
C ASN A 125 -5.74 -4.05 9.05
N SER A 126 -5.21 -3.69 7.89
CA SER A 126 -5.92 -2.87 6.90
C SER A 126 -6.83 -3.69 5.98
N PHE A 127 -7.04 -4.98 6.25
CA PHE A 127 -7.96 -5.84 5.51
C PHE A 127 -9.43 -5.39 5.70
N HIS A 128 -10.17 -5.32 4.60
CA HIS A 128 -11.62 -5.08 4.62
C HIS A 128 -12.32 -6.30 4.02
N ALA A 129 -13.20 -6.96 4.77
CA ALA A 129 -13.79 -8.25 4.36
C ALA A 129 -14.50 -8.21 2.99
N TYR A 130 -15.05 -7.05 2.61
CA TYR A 130 -15.80 -6.86 1.38
C TYR A 130 -14.94 -6.33 0.22
N GLU A 131 -13.64 -6.06 0.43
CA GLU A 131 -12.83 -5.33 -0.56
C GLU A 131 -12.70 -6.06 -1.89
N LEU A 132 -12.54 -7.39 -1.86
CA LEU A 132 -12.37 -8.19 -3.07
C LEU A 132 -13.66 -8.18 -3.91
N CYS A 133 -14.81 -8.13 -3.26
CA CYS A 133 -16.11 -8.02 -3.89
C CYS A 133 -16.26 -6.69 -4.67
N VAL A 134 -15.73 -5.59 -4.11
CA VAL A 134 -15.76 -4.26 -4.75
C VAL A 134 -14.69 -4.13 -5.83
N LEU A 135 -13.48 -4.66 -5.56
CA LEU A 135 -12.34 -4.60 -6.47
C LEU A 135 -12.53 -5.50 -7.69
N ARG A 136 -13.36 -6.55 -7.59
CA ARG A 136 -13.60 -7.58 -8.62
C ARG A 136 -13.79 -6.99 -10.01
N GLU A 137 -14.76 -6.09 -10.18
CA GLU A 137 -15.13 -5.55 -11.50
C GLU A 137 -14.01 -4.73 -12.15
N GLN A 138 -13.14 -4.11 -11.35
CA GLN A 138 -11.97 -3.38 -11.87
C GLN A 138 -10.75 -4.28 -12.06
N ALA A 139 -10.57 -5.29 -11.20
CA ALA A 139 -9.40 -6.16 -11.22
C ALA A 139 -9.48 -7.26 -12.30
N LEU A 140 -10.65 -7.85 -12.54
CA LEU A 140 -10.82 -8.93 -13.51
C LEU A 140 -10.41 -8.52 -14.94
N PRO A 141 -10.86 -7.38 -15.49
CA PRO A 141 -10.43 -6.93 -16.81
C PRO A 141 -8.91 -6.81 -16.92
N LEU A 142 -8.26 -6.26 -15.89
CA LEU A 142 -6.80 -6.10 -15.85
C LEU A 142 -6.07 -7.45 -15.83
N LEU A 143 -6.56 -8.40 -15.03
CA LEU A 143 -5.95 -9.72 -14.95
C LEU A 143 -6.11 -10.51 -16.25
N HIS A 144 -7.22 -10.31 -16.97
CA HIS A 144 -7.48 -10.97 -18.26
C HIS A 144 -6.63 -10.41 -19.41
N THR A 145 -6.19 -9.15 -19.34
CA THR A 145 -5.32 -8.53 -20.36
C THR A 145 -3.84 -8.90 -20.23
N VAL A 146 -3.42 -9.55 -19.14
CA VAL A 146 -2.02 -9.99 -18.98
C VAL A 146 -1.63 -10.91 -20.15
N PRO A 147 -0.51 -10.72 -20.85
CA PRO A 147 -0.11 -11.56 -21.99
C PRO A 147 0.12 -13.03 -21.64
N ARG A 148 0.07 -13.94 -22.62
CA ARG A 148 0.17 -15.39 -22.38
C ARG A 148 1.58 -15.82 -22.00
N GLU A 149 2.57 -15.16 -22.59
CA GLU A 149 4.00 -15.33 -22.43
C GLU A 149 4.55 -14.67 -21.15
N HIS A 150 3.73 -13.88 -20.44
CA HIS A 150 4.19 -13.18 -19.24
C HIS A 150 4.57 -14.19 -18.12
N PRO A 151 5.73 -14.06 -17.46
CA PRO A 151 6.20 -15.02 -16.46
C PRO A 151 5.22 -15.26 -15.29
N ARG A 152 4.41 -14.24 -14.97
CA ARG A 152 3.37 -14.30 -13.92
C ARG A 152 1.95 -14.57 -14.44
N ARG A 153 1.79 -15.06 -15.67
CA ARG A 153 0.45 -15.34 -16.25
C ARG A 153 -0.37 -16.31 -15.39
N ALA A 154 0.23 -17.40 -14.93
CA ALA A 154 -0.45 -18.38 -14.07
C ALA A 154 -0.89 -17.76 -12.73
N TYR A 155 -0.07 -16.87 -12.17
CA TYR A 155 -0.40 -16.14 -10.95
C TYR A 155 -1.58 -15.19 -11.16
N ALA A 156 -1.60 -14.44 -12.26
CA ALA A 156 -2.72 -13.57 -12.63
C ALA A 156 -4.03 -14.35 -12.85
N GLN A 157 -3.95 -15.48 -13.55
CA GLN A 157 -5.11 -16.36 -13.77
C GLN A 157 -5.67 -16.90 -12.46
N ARG A 158 -4.81 -17.30 -11.53
CA ARG A 158 -5.24 -17.78 -10.21
C ARG A 158 -5.96 -16.69 -9.41
N LEU A 159 -5.48 -15.44 -9.47
CA LEU A 159 -6.16 -14.30 -8.85
C LEU A 159 -7.53 -14.05 -9.51
N ALA A 160 -7.61 -14.13 -10.84
CA ALA A 160 -8.87 -13.95 -11.57
C ALA A 160 -9.90 -15.02 -11.19
N GLN A 161 -9.51 -16.29 -11.19
CA GLN A 161 -10.36 -17.40 -10.74
C GLN A 161 -10.83 -17.23 -9.29
N GLY A 162 -9.97 -16.70 -8.42
CA GLY A 162 -10.35 -16.37 -7.05
C GLY A 162 -11.41 -15.26 -7.00
N LEU A 163 -11.28 -14.23 -7.82
CA LEU A 163 -12.20 -13.09 -7.87
C LEU A 163 -13.55 -13.48 -8.51
N GLU A 164 -13.55 -14.42 -9.44
CA GLU A 164 -14.79 -14.97 -10.02
C GLU A 164 -15.68 -15.66 -8.97
N ARG A 165 -15.08 -16.16 -7.88
CA ARG A 165 -15.79 -16.82 -6.76
C ARG A 165 -16.41 -15.86 -5.75
N VAL A 166 -16.05 -14.58 -5.73
CA VAL A 166 -16.60 -13.61 -4.77
C VAL A 166 -17.77 -12.84 -5.38
N CYS A 167 -18.86 -12.61 -4.63
CA CYS A 167 -20.00 -11.83 -5.16
C CYS A 167 -19.60 -10.37 -5.44
N PRO A 168 -19.89 -9.78 -6.62
CA PRO A 168 -19.58 -8.39 -6.88
C PRO A 168 -20.39 -7.46 -5.97
N ILE A 169 -19.76 -6.40 -5.48
CA ILE A 169 -20.42 -5.29 -4.79
C ILE A 169 -20.19 -4.02 -5.60
N ASP A 170 -21.27 -3.31 -5.89
CA ASP A 170 -21.22 -2.04 -6.59
C ASP A 170 -20.40 -1.02 -5.79
N SER A 171 -19.36 -0.44 -6.42
CA SER A 171 -18.51 0.60 -5.81
C SER A 171 -19.28 1.84 -5.35
N ARG A 172 -20.49 2.10 -5.87
CA ARG A 172 -21.36 3.20 -5.44
C ARG A 172 -21.90 3.02 -4.01
N LEU A 173 -21.93 1.77 -3.51
CA LEU A 173 -22.34 1.48 -2.14
C LEU A 173 -21.23 1.74 -1.11
N VAL A 174 -20.00 1.97 -1.56
CA VAL A 174 -18.88 2.29 -0.68
C VAL A 174 -19.04 3.74 -0.18
N PRO A 175 -18.95 4.03 1.13
CA PRO A 175 -19.01 5.40 1.61
C PRO A 175 -17.93 6.31 0.96
N GLY A 176 -18.24 7.59 0.79
CA GLY A 176 -17.32 8.57 0.18
C GLY A 176 -16.07 8.83 1.03
N ASP A 177 -16.19 8.67 2.35
CA ASP A 177 -15.13 8.78 3.35
C ASP A 177 -14.41 7.45 3.64
N SER A 178 -14.73 6.39 2.88
CA SER A 178 -14.07 5.09 3.05
C SER A 178 -12.64 5.10 2.51
N MET A 179 -11.70 4.49 3.26
CA MET A 179 -10.34 4.20 2.78
C MET A 179 -10.30 3.41 1.47
N MET A 180 -11.35 2.65 1.15
CA MET A 180 -11.43 1.92 -0.12
C MET A 180 -11.43 2.84 -1.35
N ARG A 181 -11.84 4.11 -1.18
CA ARG A 181 -11.83 5.15 -2.23
C ARG A 181 -10.44 5.47 -2.76
N GLU A 182 -9.40 5.25 -1.96
CA GLU A 182 -8.00 5.36 -2.42
C GLU A 182 -7.68 4.38 -3.57
N PHE A 183 -8.34 3.23 -3.61
CA PHE A 183 -8.10 2.21 -4.65
C PHE A 183 -9.07 2.35 -5.82
N ILE A 184 -10.36 2.53 -5.52
CA ILE A 184 -11.43 2.48 -6.52
C ILE A 184 -11.85 3.84 -7.07
N GLY A 185 -11.30 4.94 -6.55
CA GLY A 185 -11.75 6.31 -6.81
C GLY A 185 -13.15 6.61 -6.25
N GLY A 186 -13.65 7.81 -6.52
CA GLY A 186 -14.99 8.21 -6.08
C GLY A 186 -15.10 9.71 -5.88
N ASP A 187 -15.00 10.45 -6.98
CA ASP A 187 -15.64 11.76 -7.07
C ASP A 187 -17.16 11.57 -7.21
#